data_AF-A0A401ZN04-F1
#
_entry.id   AF-A0A401ZN04-F1
#
_cell.length_a   1.000
_cell.length_b   1.000
_cell.length_c   1.000
_cell.angle_alpha   90.00
_cell.angle_beta   90.00
_cell.angle_gamma   90.00
#
_symmetry.space_group_name_H-M   'P 1'
#
loop_
_entity.id
_entity.type
_entity.pdbx_description
1 polymer ?
#
loop_
_entity_poly.entity_id
_entity_poly.type
_entity_poly.pdbx_seq_one_letter_code
_entity_poly.pdbx_strand_id
1 'polypeptide(L)'
;MTPFIQHTTQQRIEVNAQGISTRINMIDGYIGWQDARLFARYRIMQPLIKSPRGQYYEIASQQTVVRWLANRSRVAPITTRPKMKQEQYERWLQDLAGYITERTSLSLVDLDNVPRQPGEK
;
A
#
# COMPACT_ATOMS: atom_id res chain seq x y z
N MET A 1 7.30 17.61 -7.82
CA MET A 1 7.02 16.84 -6.60
C MET A 1 8.30 16.16 -6.14
N THR A 2 8.75 16.42 -4.92
CA THR A 2 9.90 15.75 -4.31
C THR A 2 9.50 14.32 -3.94
N PRO A 3 10.30 13.28 -4.26
CA PRO A 3 9.96 11.91 -3.93
C PRO A 3 9.91 11.73 -2.39
N PHE A 4 8.87 11.06 -1.91
CA PHE A 4 8.75 10.63 -0.52
C PHE A 4 9.40 9.26 -0.34
N ILE A 5 10.05 8.99 0.80
CA ILE A 5 10.72 7.70 1.05
C ILE A 5 10.40 7.21 2.47
N GLN A 6 9.90 5.99 2.60
CA GLN A 6 9.81 5.30 3.90
C GLN A 6 10.95 4.28 4.05
N HIS A 7 11.43 4.06 5.27
CA HIS A 7 12.30 2.95 5.66
C HIS A 7 11.79 2.40 6.99
N THR A 8 10.99 1.34 6.96
CA THR A 8 11.12 0.36 8.04
C THR A 8 12.30 -0.55 7.67
N THR A 9 12.84 -1.35 8.59
CA THR A 9 13.84 -2.38 8.22
C THR A 9 13.36 -3.33 7.11
N GLN A 10 12.06 -3.26 6.74
CA GLN A 10 11.44 -4.13 5.75
C GLN A 10 10.66 -3.40 4.64
N GLN A 11 10.30 -2.11 4.74
CA GLN A 11 9.44 -1.42 3.76
C GLN A 11 9.92 -0.03 3.35
N ARG A 12 9.93 0.22 2.03
CA ARG A 12 10.09 1.53 1.38
C ARG A 12 8.96 1.77 0.38
N ILE A 13 8.44 3.00 0.35
CA ILE A 13 7.46 3.47 -0.62
C ILE A 13 8.01 4.74 -1.23
N GLU A 14 8.04 4.83 -2.55
CA GLU A 14 8.36 6.06 -3.28
C GLU A 14 7.32 6.37 -4.32
N VAL A 15 6.99 7.64 -4.43
CA VAL A 15 5.90 8.13 -5.26
C VAL A 15 6.42 9.32 -6.04
N ASN A 16 6.21 9.32 -7.34
CA ASN A 16 6.59 10.41 -8.22
C ASN A 16 5.49 10.67 -9.27
N ALA A 17 5.78 11.52 -10.24
CA ALA A 17 4.82 11.90 -11.28
C ALA A 17 4.55 10.76 -12.28
N GLN A 18 5.43 9.76 -12.38
CA GLN A 18 5.35 8.66 -13.34
C GLN A 18 4.71 7.41 -12.74
N GLY A 19 4.97 7.14 -11.45
CA GLY A 19 4.52 5.92 -10.81
C GLY A 19 4.81 5.85 -9.32
N ILE A 20 4.65 4.63 -8.81
CA ILE A 20 4.95 4.23 -7.44
C ILE A 20 5.90 3.05 -7.45
N SER A 21 6.91 3.12 -6.61
CA SER A 21 7.78 2.00 -6.28
C SER A 21 7.61 1.61 -4.81
N THR A 22 7.71 0.31 -4.54
CA THR A 22 7.81 -0.19 -3.17
C THR A 22 8.92 -1.22 -3.07
N ARG A 23 9.60 -1.25 -1.94
CA ARG A 23 10.39 -2.39 -1.50
C ARG A 23 9.73 -2.95 -0.26
N ILE A 24 9.33 -4.22 -0.24
CA ILE A 24 8.88 -4.90 0.97
C ILE A 24 9.61 -6.25 1.11
N ASN A 25 10.28 -6.49 2.25
CA ASN A 25 11.06 -7.72 2.49
C ASN A 25 12.02 -8.08 1.32
N MET A 26 12.71 -7.07 0.77
CA MET A 26 13.60 -7.18 -0.40
C MET A 26 12.90 -7.43 -1.74
N ILE A 27 11.57 -7.50 -1.78
CA ILE A 27 10.80 -7.55 -3.02
C ILE A 27 10.56 -6.12 -3.48
N ASP A 28 11.21 -5.75 -4.57
CA ASP A 28 11.01 -4.49 -5.25
C ASP A 28 9.86 -4.61 -6.26
N GLY A 29 9.05 -3.57 -6.36
CA GLY A 29 8.01 -3.43 -7.36
C GLY A 29 7.93 -1.99 -7.82
N TYR A 30 7.60 -1.79 -9.09
CA TYR A 30 7.29 -0.49 -9.66
C TYR A 30 6.10 -0.62 -10.60
N ILE A 31 5.17 0.34 -10.52
CA ILE A 31 4.05 0.48 -11.43
C ILE A 31 3.96 1.94 -11.87
N GLY A 32 3.95 2.14 -13.20
CA GLY A 32 3.57 3.40 -13.80
C GLY A 32 2.07 3.63 -13.67
N TRP A 33 1.63 4.87 -13.46
CA TRP A 33 0.21 5.18 -13.23
C TRP A 33 -0.71 4.69 -14.36
N GLN A 34 -0.24 4.80 -15.60
CA GLN A 34 -0.96 4.36 -16.80
C GLN A 34 -1.13 2.84 -16.92
N ASP A 35 -0.29 2.05 -16.22
CA ASP A 35 -0.32 0.59 -16.28
C ASP A 35 -1.19 -0.01 -15.16
N ALA A 36 -1.60 0.81 -14.19
CA ALA A 36 -2.41 0.40 -13.06
C ALA A 36 -3.81 -0.02 -13.50
N ARG A 37 -4.28 -1.16 -12.97
CA ARG A 37 -5.59 -1.74 -13.30
C ARG A 37 -6.44 -2.06 -12.09
N LEU A 38 -5.82 -2.21 -10.92
CA LEU A 38 -6.49 -2.44 -9.65
C LEU A 38 -5.83 -1.59 -8.58
N PHE A 39 -6.66 -0.98 -7.74
CA PHE A 39 -6.23 -0.35 -6.50
C PHE A 39 -7.08 -0.89 -5.35
N ALA A 40 -6.46 -1.54 -4.37
CA ALA A 40 -7.16 -2.31 -3.35
C ALA A 40 -6.55 -2.14 -1.95
N ARG A 41 -7.38 -2.40 -0.94
CA ARG A 41 -6.98 -2.60 0.45
C ARG A 41 -7.54 -3.91 0.98
N TYR A 42 -6.79 -4.57 1.87
CA TYR A 42 -7.22 -5.80 2.52
C TYR A 42 -6.42 -6.10 3.77
N ARG A 43 -6.91 -7.02 4.61
CA ARG A 43 -6.18 -7.57 5.76
C ARG A 43 -5.84 -9.02 5.46
N ILE A 44 -4.57 -9.39 5.67
CA ILE A 44 -4.22 -10.81 5.65
C ILE A 44 -4.74 -11.45 6.95
N MET A 45 -5.69 -12.38 6.83
CA MET A 45 -6.02 -13.31 7.91
C MET A 45 -5.06 -14.49 7.84
N GLN A 46 -4.06 -14.53 8.71
CA GLN A 46 -3.32 -15.77 8.95
C GLN A 46 -4.07 -16.58 10.02
N PRO A 47 -4.46 -17.84 9.75
CA PRO A 47 -5.18 -18.66 10.73
C PRO A 47 -4.35 -19.04 11.97
N LEU A 48 -3.03 -18.83 11.97
CA LEU A 48 -2.11 -19.36 12.98
C LEU A 48 -1.49 -18.33 13.94
N ILE A 49 -1.63 -17.01 13.72
CA ILE A 49 -0.91 -16.00 14.53
C ILE A 49 -1.85 -14.89 15.00
N LYS A 50 -2.03 -14.78 16.33
CA LYS A 50 -2.84 -13.78 17.05
C LYS A 50 -2.17 -12.39 17.13
N SER A 51 -1.45 -11.95 16.09
CA SER A 51 -0.75 -10.65 16.06
C SER A 51 -1.59 -9.60 15.33
N PRO A 52 -1.59 -8.31 15.73
CA PRO A 52 -2.40 -7.28 15.10
C PRO A 52 -2.15 -7.21 13.58
N ARG A 53 -3.25 -7.43 12.86
CA ARG A 53 -3.39 -7.55 11.41
C ARG A 53 -2.86 -6.29 10.71
N GLY A 54 -1.88 -6.46 9.83
CA GLY A 54 -1.46 -5.40 8.92
C GLY A 54 -2.55 -5.18 7.87
N GLN A 55 -3.02 -3.93 7.74
CA GLN A 55 -3.79 -3.52 6.57
C GLN A 55 -2.80 -3.30 5.42
N TYR A 56 -3.00 -4.03 4.34
CA TYR A 56 -2.26 -3.88 3.10
C TYR A 56 -3.02 -2.98 2.14
N TYR A 57 -2.25 -2.22 1.38
CA TYR A 57 -2.69 -1.53 0.19
C TYR A 57 -1.90 -2.11 -0.98
N GLU A 58 -2.55 -2.19 -2.12
CA GLU A 58 -2.02 -2.82 -3.31
C GLU A 58 -2.47 -2.08 -4.56
N ILE A 59 -1.53 -1.85 -5.46
CA ILE A 59 -1.81 -1.46 -6.84
C ILE A 59 -1.23 -2.53 -7.76
N ALA A 60 -2.00 -2.95 -8.75
CA ALA A 60 -1.60 -4.04 -9.65
C ALA A 60 -1.78 -3.65 -11.11
N SER A 61 -0.86 -4.13 -11.95
CA SER A 61 -0.95 -4.14 -13.41
C SER A 61 -1.14 -5.58 -13.90
N GLN A 62 -1.06 -5.80 -15.22
CA GLN A 62 -1.04 -7.15 -15.78
C GLN A 62 0.20 -7.97 -15.37
N GLN A 63 1.31 -7.30 -15.05
CA GLN A 63 2.63 -7.94 -14.94
C GLN A 63 3.25 -7.79 -13.54
N THR A 64 2.80 -6.79 -12.78
CA THR A 64 3.45 -6.38 -11.53
C THR A 64 2.41 -6.08 -10.48
N VAL A 65 2.79 -6.29 -9.23
CA VAL A 65 2.03 -5.88 -8.06
C VAL A 65 2.94 -5.08 -7.13
N VAL A 66 2.48 -3.91 -6.71
CA VAL A 66 3.14 -3.02 -5.75
C VAL A 66 2.29 -3.01 -4.49
N ARG A 67 2.88 -3.38 -3.35
CA ARG A 67 2.16 -3.54 -2.08
C ARG A 67 2.86 -2.83 -0.95
N TRP A 68 2.09 -2.28 -0.03
CA TRP A 68 2.61 -1.70 1.19
C TRP A 68 1.66 -1.92 2.38
N LEU A 69 2.26 -2.05 3.55
CA LEU A 69 1.59 -2.07 4.84
C LEU A 69 1.29 -0.65 5.30
N ALA A 70 0.04 -0.41 5.73
CA ALA A 70 -0.37 0.85 6.34
C ALA A 70 -0.09 0.92 7.84
N ASN A 71 -0.13 -0.23 8.55
CA ASN A 71 0.00 -0.25 10.00
C ASN A 71 1.46 -0.25 10.47
N ARG A 72 1.75 0.59 11.47
CA ARG A 72 2.98 0.49 12.26
C ARG A 72 2.94 -0.75 13.15
N SER A 73 3.94 -1.60 13.03
CA SER A 73 4.29 -2.46 14.17
C SER A 73 4.69 -1.54 15.32
N ARG A 74 4.03 -1.65 16.49
CA ARG A 74 4.39 -0.87 17.70
C ARG A 74 5.85 -1.05 18.12
N VAL A 75 6.49 -2.11 17.62
CA VAL A 75 7.82 -2.58 18.02
C VAL A 75 8.91 -2.20 17.02
N ALA A 76 8.56 -1.79 15.79
CA ALA A 76 9.54 -1.47 14.75
C ALA A 76 9.58 0.05 14.49
N PRO A 77 10.73 0.72 14.67
CA PRO A 77 10.86 2.13 14.34
C PRO A 77 10.70 2.34 12.84
N ILE A 78 9.81 3.25 12.46
CA ILE A 78 9.67 3.72 11.08
C ILE A 78 10.54 4.94 10.90
N THR A 79 11.42 4.89 9.91
CA THR A 79 12.24 6.03 9.48
C THR A 79 11.72 6.52 8.14
N THR A 80 10.98 7.62 8.11
CA THR A 80 10.60 8.26 6.84
C THR A 80 11.62 9.32 6.45
N ARG A 81 11.65 9.68 5.18
CA ARG A 81 12.34 10.86 4.62
C ARG A 81 11.31 11.61 3.76
N PRO A 82 10.90 12.82 4.19
CA PRO A 82 11.29 13.50 5.43
C PRO A 82 10.83 12.74 6.68
N LYS A 83 11.50 12.96 7.83
CA LYS A 83 11.15 12.31 9.10
C LYS A 83 9.77 12.78 9.56
N MET A 84 8.84 11.85 9.80
CA MET A 84 7.44 12.11 10.16
C MET A 84 7.06 11.41 11.46
N LYS A 85 6.18 12.06 12.24
CA LYS A 85 5.46 11.42 13.37
C LYS A 85 4.45 10.38 12.86
N GLN A 86 3.85 9.62 13.77
CA GLN A 86 2.88 8.58 13.37
C GLN A 86 1.65 9.15 12.68
N GLU A 87 0.98 10.10 13.32
CA GLU A 87 -0.21 10.75 12.77
C GLU A 87 0.06 11.39 11.40
N GLN A 88 1.25 11.99 11.20
CA GLN A 88 1.64 12.56 9.92
C GLN A 88 1.81 11.51 8.82
N TYR A 89 2.35 10.35 9.18
CA TYR A 89 2.49 9.23 8.26
C TYR A 89 1.12 8.61 7.91
N GLU A 90 0.22 8.45 8.89
CA GLU A 90 -1.15 7.99 8.65
C GLU A 90 -1.92 8.94 7.73
N ARG A 91 -1.82 10.25 7.95
CA ARG A 91 -2.40 11.27 7.05
C ARG A 91 -1.79 11.18 5.66
N TRP A 92 -0.46 11.07 5.56
CA TRP A 92 0.22 10.91 4.29
C TRP A 92 -0.24 9.65 3.52
N LEU A 93 -0.52 8.53 4.20
CA LEU A 93 -1.08 7.34 3.57
C LEU A 93 -2.51 7.56 3.05
N GLN A 94 -3.33 8.37 3.74
CA GLN A 94 -4.65 8.76 3.26
C GLN A 94 -4.54 9.66 2.02
N ASP A 95 -3.65 10.64 2.06
CA ASP A 95 -3.39 11.54 0.93
C ASP A 95 -2.85 10.76 -0.29
N LEU A 96 -1.99 9.75 -0.04
CA LEU A 96 -1.50 8.86 -1.09
C LEU A 96 -2.64 8.09 -1.76
N ALA A 97 -3.61 7.59 -1.00
CA ALA A 97 -4.74 6.88 -1.59
C ALA A 97 -5.57 7.80 -2.50
N GLY A 98 -5.85 9.04 -2.06
CA GLY A 98 -6.51 10.05 -2.90
C GLY A 98 -5.72 10.36 -4.16
N TYR A 99 -4.41 10.59 -4.02
CA TYR A 99 -3.51 10.83 -5.15
C TYR A 99 -3.49 9.68 -6.15
N ILE A 100 -3.43 8.42 -5.70
CA ILE A 100 -3.49 7.26 -6.61
C ILE A 100 -4.81 7.23 -7.37
N THR A 101 -5.94 7.48 -6.70
CA THR A 101 -7.24 7.56 -7.36
C THR A 101 -7.28 8.66 -8.42
N GLU A 102 -6.76 9.86 -8.14
CA GLU A 102 -6.68 10.93 -9.12
C GLU A 102 -5.77 10.57 -10.31
N ARG A 103 -4.61 9.95 -10.05
CA ARG A 103 -3.63 9.60 -11.09
C ARG A 103 -4.05 8.45 -11.99
N THR A 104 -4.89 7.55 -11.50
CA THR A 104 -5.26 6.29 -12.20
C THR A 104 -6.74 6.21 -12.57
N SER A 105 -7.58 7.12 -12.05
CA SER A 105 -9.04 7.02 -12.07
C SER A 105 -9.60 5.74 -11.43
N LEU A 106 -8.79 4.99 -10.69
CA LEU A 106 -9.22 3.77 -9.99
C LEU A 106 -9.77 4.11 -8.61
N SER A 107 -10.93 3.54 -8.29
CA SER A 107 -11.47 3.57 -6.94
C SER A 107 -10.74 2.58 -6.03
N LEU A 108 -10.52 2.96 -4.77
CA LEU A 108 -9.96 2.04 -3.77
C LEU A 108 -10.98 0.96 -3.41
N VAL A 109 -10.71 -0.28 -3.82
CA VAL A 109 -11.56 -1.44 -3.51
C VAL A 109 -11.19 -2.02 -2.14
N ASP A 110 -12.19 -2.30 -1.30
CA ASP A 110 -12.00 -2.99 -0.02
C ASP A 110 -12.28 -4.48 -0.16
N LEU A 111 -11.24 -5.29 -0.33
CA LEU A 111 -11.39 -6.73 -0.58
C LEU A 111 -11.86 -7.50 0.67
N ASP A 112 -11.77 -6.91 1.87
CA ASP A 112 -12.30 -7.53 3.09
C ASP A 112 -13.85 -7.44 3.15
N ASN A 113 -14.43 -6.52 2.37
CA ASN A 113 -15.86 -6.20 2.40
C ASN A 113 -16.56 -6.44 1.05
N VAL A 114 -15.93 -7.18 0.13
CA VAL A 114 -16.57 -7.55 -1.15
C VAL A 114 -17.73 -8.52 -0.85
N PRO A 115 -18.97 -8.21 -1.27
CA PRO A 115 -20.06 -9.17 -1.18
C PRO A 115 -19.66 -10.44 -1.93
N ARG A 116 -19.67 -11.60 -1.27
CA ARG A 116 -19.48 -12.87 -1.96
C ARG A 116 -20.55 -12.94 -3.06
N GLN A 117 -20.12 -13.07 -4.32
CA GLN A 117 -21.06 -13.39 -5.37
C GLN A 117 -21.71 -14.74 -5.02
N PRO A 118 -23.05 -14.82 -4.95
CA PRO A 118 -23.72 -16.07 -4.69
C PRO A 118 -23.63 -16.94 -5.94
N GLY A 119 -22.70 -17.89 -5.96
CA GLY A 119 -22.72 -19.00 -6.89
C GLY A 119 -21.39 -19.28 -7.56
N GLU A 120 -20.64 -20.19 -6.96
CA GLU A 120 -20.03 -21.31 -7.68
C GLU A 120 -20.15 -22.50 -6.72
N LYS A 121 -20.95 -23.49 -7.13
CA LYS A 121 -21.12 -24.80 -6.46
C LYS A 121 -20.09 -25.76 -7.02
#